data_AF-A0A2V8WY88-F1
#
_entry.id   AF-A0A2V8WY88-F1
#
_cell.length_a   1.000
_cell.length_b   1.000
_cell.length_c   1.000
_cell.angle_alpha   90.00
_cell.angle_beta   90.00
_cell.angle_gamma   90.00
#
_symmetry.space_group_name_H-M   'P 1'
#
loop_
_entity.id
_entity.type
_entity.pdbx_description
1 polymer ?
#
loop_
_entity_poly.entity_id
_entity_poly.type
_entity_poly.pdbx_seq_one_letter_code
_entity_poly.pdbx_strand_id
1 'polypeptide(L)'
;MKNSCLAVLGAVLLTMVSFAPIAEAQVYSGPKCLGPVCIDGNVSFEGLAQQLGGRSSAGGIYGYRTENGQAFLIITEGSRGEVGYIDLRDFAEFGMWTGKDGKLTTQDIRNWKTSEGIGLGSQEADIAKTYGKPSGVEDLELDDTHHQKGKKLLLYKGRLNGAVRAARFRLRDGRVSFIELESDAFVGPDCLGPYCTDGELSLDSLLRHFGLPAQKNRPSPVECFQSQDGQASLHFATNVEETSGVADVLPSDFPNCLHMRKRIATNALRAWKTPEGVGLRSSEEDVVKAYGTPSAEKKLDAQKPILEIKGLLAGYRAGDEPTTDRGQDHYLRPSRTSRCRFWDT
;
A
#
# COMPACT_ATOMS: atom_id res chain seq x y z
N MET A 1 46.14 -51.09 -41.95
CA MET A 1 45.91 -50.62 -40.57
C MET A 1 45.10 -49.33 -40.62
N LYS A 2 43.92 -49.31 -39.98
CA LYS A 2 43.12 -48.13 -39.54
C LYS A 2 42.64 -47.18 -40.65
N ASN A 3 41.48 -46.52 -40.62
CA ASN A 3 40.26 -46.45 -39.81
C ASN A 3 39.31 -45.57 -40.66
N SER A 4 38.06 -45.98 -40.91
CA SER A 4 36.84 -45.52 -40.20
C SER A 4 36.13 -44.32 -40.83
N CYS A 5 34.89 -44.59 -41.22
CA CYS A 5 33.79 -43.66 -41.44
C CYS A 5 33.64 -42.63 -40.30
N LEU A 6 33.25 -41.40 -40.67
CA LEU A 6 32.59 -40.47 -39.76
C LEU A 6 31.23 -40.13 -40.38
N ALA A 7 30.18 -40.67 -39.76
CA ALA A 7 28.80 -40.33 -40.02
C ALA A 7 28.49 -38.97 -39.38
N VAL A 8 27.83 -38.09 -40.14
CA VAL A 8 27.29 -36.82 -39.66
C VAL A 8 26.03 -37.13 -38.84
N LEU A 9 26.10 -36.94 -37.53
CA LEU A 9 24.95 -36.95 -36.63
C LEU A 9 24.49 -35.50 -36.45
N GLY A 10 23.37 -35.16 -37.09
CA GLY A 10 22.65 -33.91 -36.84
C GLY A 10 21.98 -33.95 -35.47
N ALA A 11 22.43 -33.09 -34.56
CA ALA A 11 21.77 -32.89 -33.27
C ALA A 11 20.64 -31.86 -33.46
N VAL A 12 19.40 -32.33 -33.35
CA VAL A 12 18.22 -31.48 -33.16
C VAL A 12 18.27 -30.95 -31.72
N LEU A 13 18.58 -29.67 -31.56
CA LEU A 13 18.45 -28.97 -30.28
C LEU A 13 16.94 -28.80 -30.00
N LEU A 14 16.38 -29.66 -29.15
CA LEU A 14 15.09 -29.38 -28.51
C LEU A 14 15.33 -28.25 -27.50
N THR A 15 14.84 -27.05 -27.82
CA THR A 15 14.66 -25.98 -26.85
C THR A 15 13.56 -26.41 -25.86
N MET A 16 13.97 -26.95 -24.72
CA MET A 16 13.11 -27.08 -23.55
C MET A 16 12.68 -25.67 -23.13
N VAL A 17 11.47 -25.28 -23.50
CA VAL A 17 10.80 -24.10 -22.94
C VAL A 17 10.58 -24.41 -21.46
N SER A 18 11.53 -23.97 -20.64
CA SER A 18 11.40 -24.02 -19.19
C SER A 18 10.36 -22.97 -18.82
N PHE A 19 9.12 -23.41 -18.65
CA PHE A 19 8.14 -22.64 -17.91
C PHE A 19 8.67 -22.54 -16.48
N ALA A 20 9.36 -21.44 -16.16
CA ALA A 20 9.64 -21.12 -14.78
C ALA A 20 8.30 -21.12 -14.03
N PRO A 21 8.17 -21.83 -12.90
CA PRO A 21 6.96 -21.75 -12.10
C PRO A 21 6.73 -20.28 -11.77
N ILE A 22 5.57 -19.76 -12.18
CA ILE A 22 5.09 -18.44 -11.80
C ILE A 22 5.21 -18.39 -10.27
N ALA A 23 5.96 -17.41 -9.75
CA ALA A 23 6.10 -17.23 -8.31
C ALA A 23 4.70 -17.27 -7.67
N GLU A 24 4.44 -18.29 -6.85
CA GLU A 24 3.17 -18.43 -6.15
C GLU A 24 3.05 -17.26 -5.18
N ALA A 25 2.38 -16.19 -5.63
CA ALA A 25 1.98 -15.10 -4.76
C ALA A 25 1.25 -15.69 -3.55
N GLN A 26 1.48 -15.11 -2.37
CA GLN A 26 1.01 -15.64 -1.09
C GLN A 26 -0.49 -15.98 -1.14
N VAL A 27 -0.83 -17.23 -0.81
CA VAL A 27 -2.23 -17.68 -0.72
C VAL A 27 -2.93 -16.91 0.41
N TYR A 28 -4.12 -16.38 0.13
CA TYR A 28 -4.89 -15.65 1.13
C TYR A 28 -5.35 -16.56 2.28
N SER A 29 -4.97 -16.23 3.52
CA SER A 29 -5.34 -16.97 4.73
C SER A 29 -6.31 -16.21 5.66
N GLY A 30 -6.72 -15.00 5.29
CA GLY A 30 -7.59 -14.15 6.10
C GLY A 30 -9.08 -14.55 6.04
N PRO A 31 -9.94 -13.83 6.78
CA PRO A 31 -11.38 -14.01 6.74
C PRO A 31 -11.97 -13.72 5.36
N LYS A 32 -12.84 -14.60 4.89
CA LYS A 32 -13.53 -14.40 3.61
C LYS A 32 -14.78 -13.55 3.75
N CYS A 33 -15.42 -13.59 4.92
CA CYS A 33 -16.70 -12.93 5.15
C CYS A 33 -16.69 -12.12 6.44
N LEU A 34 -17.56 -11.11 6.48
CA LEU A 34 -17.91 -10.34 7.66
C LEU A 34 -19.42 -10.03 7.60
N GLY A 35 -20.18 -10.62 8.52
CA GLY A 35 -21.64 -10.58 8.44
C GLY A 35 -22.15 -11.19 7.12
N PRO A 36 -23.01 -10.50 6.36
CA PRO A 36 -23.52 -10.99 5.08
C PRO A 36 -22.56 -10.77 3.90
N VAL A 37 -21.42 -10.10 4.11
CA VAL A 37 -20.50 -9.72 3.03
C VAL A 37 -19.37 -10.72 2.93
N CYS A 38 -19.13 -11.26 1.73
CA CYS A 38 -17.99 -12.13 1.45
C CYS A 38 -17.18 -11.60 0.28
N ILE A 39 -15.85 -11.52 0.42
CA ILE A 39 -14.95 -11.00 -0.62
C ILE A 39 -14.73 -11.99 -1.77
N ASP A 40 -15.05 -13.26 -1.58
CA ASP A 40 -15.11 -14.26 -2.66
C ASP A 40 -16.52 -14.43 -3.24
N GLY A 41 -17.49 -13.65 -2.76
CA GLY A 41 -18.86 -13.61 -3.26
C GLY A 41 -19.18 -12.30 -4.00
N ASN A 42 -20.24 -12.34 -4.81
CA ASN A 42 -20.79 -11.16 -5.46
C ASN A 42 -21.92 -10.58 -4.59
N VAL A 43 -21.56 -9.79 -3.58
CA VAL A 43 -22.55 -9.04 -2.80
C VAL A 43 -22.81 -7.71 -3.47
N SER A 44 -24.05 -7.47 -3.91
CA SER A 44 -24.45 -6.20 -4.52
C SER A 44 -24.30 -5.05 -3.53
N PHE A 45 -23.62 -3.98 -3.94
CA PHE A 45 -23.44 -2.78 -3.13
C PHE A 45 -24.78 -2.14 -2.76
N GLU A 46 -25.64 -1.89 -3.75
CA GLU A 46 -26.97 -1.31 -3.54
C GLU A 46 -27.90 -2.27 -2.76
N GLY A 47 -27.80 -3.58 -3.00
CA GLY A 47 -28.58 -4.58 -2.27
C GLY A 47 -28.24 -4.58 -0.77
N LEU A 48 -26.95 -4.55 -0.42
CA LEU A 48 -26.50 -4.43 0.95
C LEU A 48 -26.90 -3.08 1.55
N ALA A 49 -26.73 -1.99 0.81
CA ALA A 49 -27.12 -0.66 1.24
C ALA A 49 -28.60 -0.62 1.62
N GLN A 50 -29.47 -1.24 0.81
CA GLN A 50 -30.91 -1.33 1.10
C GLN A 50 -31.20 -2.12 2.38
N GLN A 51 -30.52 -3.25 2.61
CA GLN A 51 -30.65 -4.03 3.86
C GLN A 51 -30.22 -3.26 5.10
N LEU A 52 -29.23 -2.38 4.96
CA LEU A 52 -28.71 -1.53 6.04
C LEU A 52 -29.56 -0.28 6.29
N GLY A 53 -30.64 -0.06 5.53
CA GLY A 53 -31.56 1.09 5.68
C GLY A 53 -31.58 2.04 4.48
N GLY A 54 -30.95 1.68 3.37
CA GLY A 54 -30.82 2.48 2.15
C GLY A 54 -29.55 3.34 2.11
N ARG A 55 -29.39 4.12 1.06
CA ARG A 55 -28.23 5.01 0.84
C ARG A 55 -28.05 5.98 2.01
N SER A 56 -26.81 6.19 2.44
CA SER A 56 -26.43 7.17 3.47
C SER A 56 -25.84 8.46 2.89
N SER A 57 -25.22 8.40 1.72
CA SER A 57 -24.42 9.46 1.11
C SER A 57 -24.43 9.35 -0.43
N ALA A 58 -23.83 10.31 -1.12
CA ALA A 58 -23.56 10.25 -2.56
C ALA A 58 -22.09 9.86 -2.81
N GLY A 59 -21.80 9.18 -3.93
CA GLY A 59 -20.41 8.94 -4.37
C GLY A 59 -19.81 7.58 -4.02
N GLY A 60 -20.58 6.50 -4.05
CA GLY A 60 -20.04 5.12 -3.99
C GLY A 60 -19.51 4.68 -2.62
N ILE A 61 -19.58 5.50 -1.58
CA ILE A 61 -19.17 5.17 -0.21
C ILE A 61 -20.36 5.43 0.72
N TYR A 62 -20.82 4.41 1.45
CA TYR A 62 -21.92 4.50 2.42
C TYR A 62 -21.50 4.13 3.84
N GLY A 63 -22.22 4.69 4.81
CA GLY A 63 -21.87 4.76 6.21
C GLY A 63 -23.06 4.52 7.09
N TYR A 64 -22.89 3.63 8.04
CA TYR A 64 -23.94 3.16 8.92
C TYR A 64 -23.46 3.14 10.35
N ARG A 65 -24.37 3.37 11.29
CA ARG A 65 -24.09 3.30 12.72
C ARG A 65 -25.25 2.71 13.49
N THR A 66 -24.93 2.07 14.61
CA THR A 66 -25.95 1.65 15.58
C THR A 66 -26.53 2.86 16.31
N GLU A 67 -27.74 2.71 16.85
CA GLU A 67 -28.45 3.79 17.57
C GLU A 67 -27.63 4.35 18.74
N ASN A 68 -26.99 3.47 19.49
CA ASN A 68 -26.13 3.82 20.62
C ASN A 68 -24.70 4.24 20.23
N GLY A 69 -24.37 4.28 18.94
CA GLY A 69 -23.05 4.69 18.44
C GLY A 69 -21.90 3.79 18.87
N GLN A 70 -22.18 2.51 19.15
CA GLN A 70 -21.16 1.53 19.58
C GLN A 70 -20.53 0.76 18.42
N ALA A 71 -21.13 0.78 17.23
CA ALA A 71 -20.54 0.21 16.03
C ALA A 71 -20.85 1.09 14.82
N PHE A 72 -19.87 1.17 13.93
CA PHE A 72 -19.91 1.92 12.68
C PHE A 72 -19.46 1.00 11.55
N LEU A 73 -20.13 1.12 10.40
CA LEU A 73 -19.88 0.32 9.22
C LEU A 73 -19.72 1.24 8.01
N ILE A 74 -18.63 1.11 7.29
CA ILE A 74 -18.40 1.75 5.99
C ILE A 74 -18.40 0.67 4.92
N ILE A 75 -19.06 0.94 3.80
CA ILE A 75 -19.00 0.11 2.60
C ILE A 75 -18.67 0.98 1.39
N THR A 76 -17.88 0.44 0.46
CA THR A 76 -17.54 1.12 -0.80
C THR A 76 -17.91 0.23 -1.98
N GLU A 77 -18.41 0.87 -3.03
CA GLU A 77 -18.73 0.25 -4.31
C GLU A 77 -17.43 -0.16 -5.03
N GLY A 78 -17.39 -1.42 -5.45
CA GLY A 78 -16.34 -1.98 -6.28
C GLY A 78 -16.55 -1.66 -7.76
N SER A 79 -15.61 -2.12 -8.59
CA SER A 79 -15.56 -1.77 -10.01
C SER A 79 -16.76 -2.25 -10.84
N ARG A 80 -17.57 -3.19 -10.35
CA ARG A 80 -18.72 -3.78 -11.06
C ARG A 80 -20.04 -3.67 -10.27
N GLY A 81 -20.12 -2.76 -9.29
CA GLY A 81 -21.31 -2.54 -8.47
C GLY A 81 -21.50 -3.55 -7.31
N GLU A 82 -20.51 -4.38 -7.06
CA GLU A 82 -20.36 -5.21 -5.87
C GLU A 82 -19.77 -4.40 -4.70
N VAL A 83 -19.77 -4.97 -3.49
CA VAL A 83 -19.03 -4.39 -2.37
C VAL A 83 -17.52 -4.60 -2.60
N GLY A 84 -16.81 -3.51 -2.85
CA GLY A 84 -15.34 -3.49 -3.02
C GLY A 84 -14.61 -3.55 -1.67
N TYR A 85 -15.21 -2.95 -0.66
CA TYR A 85 -14.60 -2.71 0.63
C TYR A 85 -15.68 -2.66 1.71
N ILE A 86 -15.39 -3.26 2.86
CA ILE A 86 -16.22 -3.19 4.05
C ILE A 86 -15.35 -3.00 5.29
N ASP A 87 -15.82 -2.15 6.18
CA ASP A 87 -15.11 -1.76 7.38
C ASP A 87 -16.07 -1.66 8.55
N LEU A 88 -15.88 -2.50 9.56
CA LEU A 88 -16.63 -2.52 10.80
C LEU A 88 -15.73 -2.13 11.96
N ARG A 89 -16.17 -1.15 12.75
CA ARG A 89 -15.37 -0.59 13.84
C ARG A 89 -16.20 -0.16 15.05
N ASP A 90 -15.56 -0.09 16.20
CA ASP A 90 -16.19 0.31 17.48
C ASP A 90 -16.10 1.83 17.76
N PHE A 91 -15.64 2.61 16.78
CA PHE A 91 -15.46 4.06 16.88
C PHE A 91 -15.85 4.78 15.59
N ALA A 92 -16.22 6.06 15.71
CA ALA A 92 -16.92 6.77 14.65
C ALA A 92 -16.03 7.44 13.58
N GLU A 93 -14.76 7.68 13.89
CA GLU A 93 -13.89 8.53 13.05
C GLU A 93 -13.18 7.71 11.97
N PHE A 94 -13.19 8.23 10.74
CA PHE A 94 -12.41 7.75 9.60
C PHE A 94 -12.04 8.92 8.69
N GLY A 95 -10.81 9.43 8.76
CA GLY A 95 -10.44 10.67 8.06
C GLY A 95 -11.43 11.79 8.40
N MET A 96 -12.11 12.32 7.38
CA MET A 96 -13.11 13.39 7.53
C MET A 96 -14.50 12.90 7.99
N TRP A 97 -14.74 11.59 8.05
CA TRP A 97 -16.01 11.02 8.48
C TRP A 97 -16.13 10.92 9.99
N THR A 98 -17.28 11.33 10.49
CA THR A 98 -17.64 11.31 11.90
C THR A 98 -18.95 10.54 12.11
N GLY A 99 -19.30 10.28 13.37
CA GLY A 99 -20.56 9.61 13.70
C GLY A 99 -21.82 10.33 13.24
N LYS A 100 -21.73 11.60 12.81
CA LYS A 100 -22.85 12.37 12.26
C LYS A 100 -23.10 12.06 10.78
N ASP A 101 -22.10 11.54 10.08
CA ASP A 101 -22.16 11.22 8.65
C ASP A 101 -22.74 9.82 8.40
N GLY A 102 -22.72 8.96 9.43
CA GLY A 102 -23.32 7.62 9.40
C GLY A 102 -24.83 7.62 9.57
N LYS A 103 -25.53 6.94 8.67
CA LYS A 103 -26.97 6.67 8.74
C LYS A 103 -27.28 5.63 9.82
N LEU A 104 -28.38 5.81 10.55
CA LEU A 104 -28.83 4.78 11.48
C LEU A 104 -29.22 3.52 10.72
N THR A 105 -28.60 2.40 11.08
CA THR A 105 -28.98 1.09 10.55
C THR A 105 -29.91 0.37 11.51
N THR A 106 -30.83 -0.41 10.94
CA THR A 106 -31.69 -1.34 11.69
C THR A 106 -31.03 -2.70 11.91
N GLN A 107 -29.88 -2.94 11.28
CA GLN A 107 -29.11 -4.17 11.44
C GLN A 107 -28.25 -4.10 12.70
N ASP A 108 -28.09 -5.25 13.35
CA ASP A 108 -27.18 -5.39 14.49
C ASP A 108 -25.75 -5.63 13.99
N ILE A 109 -25.18 -4.61 13.35
CA ILE A 109 -23.83 -4.64 12.78
C ILE A 109 -22.75 -4.87 13.83
N ARG A 110 -23.02 -4.57 15.11
CA ARG A 110 -22.09 -4.82 16.22
C ARG A 110 -21.82 -6.32 16.40
N ASN A 111 -22.82 -7.14 16.11
CA ASN A 111 -22.73 -8.60 16.24
C ASN A 111 -22.28 -9.28 14.94
N TRP A 112 -21.92 -8.52 13.91
CA TRP A 112 -21.29 -9.09 12.72
C TRP A 112 -19.94 -9.68 13.06
N LYS A 113 -19.70 -10.87 12.53
CA LYS A 113 -18.51 -11.67 12.73
C LYS A 113 -18.06 -12.25 11.41
N THR A 114 -16.82 -12.68 11.37
CA THR A 114 -16.33 -13.58 10.34
C THR A 114 -17.01 -14.94 10.44
N SER A 115 -16.90 -15.77 9.40
CA SER A 115 -17.44 -17.13 9.40
C SER A 115 -16.88 -17.99 10.53
N GLU A 116 -15.67 -17.67 10.98
CA GLU A 116 -14.93 -18.31 12.08
C GLU A 116 -15.25 -17.71 13.45
N GLY A 117 -16.12 -16.69 13.51
CA GLY A 117 -16.61 -16.11 14.76
C GLY A 117 -15.78 -14.96 15.33
N ILE A 118 -14.83 -14.41 14.56
CA ILE A 118 -14.06 -13.22 14.96
C ILE A 118 -14.90 -11.96 14.72
N GLY A 119 -15.01 -11.10 15.72
CA GLY A 119 -15.77 -9.85 15.63
C GLY A 119 -15.15 -8.75 16.48
N LEU A 120 -15.84 -7.61 16.60
CA LEU A 120 -15.43 -6.55 17.51
C LEU A 120 -15.31 -7.09 18.95
N GLY A 121 -14.20 -6.80 19.62
CA GLY A 121 -13.87 -7.25 20.98
C GLY A 121 -13.20 -8.62 21.08
N SER A 122 -13.10 -9.40 19.99
CA SER A 122 -12.33 -10.66 19.94
C SER A 122 -10.86 -10.43 20.32
N GLN A 123 -10.21 -11.45 20.89
CA GLN A 123 -8.82 -11.32 21.34
C GLN A 123 -7.84 -11.53 20.18
N GLU A 124 -6.70 -10.85 20.23
CA GLU A 124 -5.59 -11.04 19.28
C GLU A 124 -5.21 -12.53 19.11
N ALA A 125 -5.16 -13.27 20.22
CA ALA A 125 -4.81 -14.69 20.21
C ALA A 125 -5.80 -15.55 19.40
N ASP A 126 -7.08 -15.18 19.38
CA ASP A 126 -8.11 -15.89 18.62
C ASP A 126 -7.90 -15.70 17.11
N ILE A 127 -7.45 -14.51 16.70
CA ILE A 127 -7.16 -14.18 15.29
C ILE A 127 -6.00 -15.04 14.80
N ALA A 128 -4.87 -15.01 15.52
CA ALA A 128 -3.67 -15.77 15.14
C ALA A 128 -3.91 -17.28 15.15
N LYS A 129 -4.73 -17.78 16.09
CA LYS A 129 -5.14 -19.19 16.12
C LYS A 129 -6.00 -19.57 14.91
N THR A 130 -6.85 -18.66 14.44
CA THR A 130 -7.83 -18.92 13.37
C THR A 130 -7.21 -18.80 11.98
N TYR A 131 -6.48 -17.72 11.72
CA TYR A 131 -5.95 -17.38 10.38
C TYR A 131 -4.45 -17.63 10.24
N GLY A 132 -3.79 -18.09 11.31
CA GLY A 132 -2.36 -18.31 11.36
C GLY A 132 -1.57 -17.01 11.50
N LYS A 133 -0.34 -17.02 10.98
CA LYS A 133 0.55 -15.86 11.04
C LYS A 133 0.07 -14.79 10.04
N PRO A 134 -0.09 -13.52 10.46
CA PRO A 134 -0.41 -12.43 9.54
C PRO A 134 0.72 -12.21 8.52
N SER A 135 0.36 -11.71 7.34
CA SER A 135 1.34 -11.30 6.31
C SER A 135 2.09 -10.03 6.70
N GLY A 136 1.49 -9.17 7.53
CA GLY A 136 2.12 -7.98 8.08
C GLY A 136 1.63 -7.63 9.50
N VAL A 137 2.49 -6.99 10.28
CA VAL A 137 2.16 -6.45 11.60
C VAL A 137 2.71 -5.03 11.68
N GLU A 138 1.87 -4.10 12.11
CA GLU A 138 2.24 -2.70 12.33
C GLU A 138 1.98 -2.33 13.79
N ASP A 139 2.95 -1.69 14.44
CA ASP A 139 2.77 -1.05 15.73
C ASP A 139 2.43 0.43 15.50
N LEU A 140 1.18 0.79 15.81
CA LEU A 140 0.62 2.13 15.58
C LEU A 140 0.99 3.12 16.70
N GLU A 141 1.85 2.74 17.65
CA GLU A 141 2.27 3.59 18.78
C GLU A 141 3.16 4.78 18.41
N LEU A 142 3.21 5.19 17.13
CA LEU A 142 3.89 6.42 16.69
C LEU A 142 3.08 7.67 17.09
N ASP A 143 3.02 7.90 18.41
CA ASP A 143 2.83 9.14 19.17
C ASP A 143 2.21 10.33 18.43
N ASP A 144 1.05 10.13 17.80
CA ASP A 144 0.25 11.21 17.24
C ASP A 144 -0.66 11.80 18.31
N THR A 145 -0.75 13.13 18.33
CA THR A 145 -1.41 13.96 19.36
C THR A 145 -2.94 13.78 19.42
N HIS A 146 -3.47 12.83 18.65
CA HIS A 146 -4.87 12.50 18.48
C HIS A 146 -5.13 11.05 18.91
N HIS A 147 -5.21 10.80 20.23
CA HIS A 147 -5.92 9.67 20.87
C HIS A 147 -6.18 8.44 19.97
N GLN A 148 -5.13 7.73 19.55
CA GLN A 148 -5.28 6.69 18.53
C GLN A 148 -6.03 5.46 19.06
N LYS A 149 -6.95 4.98 18.21
CA LYS A 149 -8.01 4.01 18.52
C LYS A 149 -7.61 2.53 18.32
N GLY A 150 -6.31 2.28 18.37
CA GLY A 150 -5.68 0.96 18.42
C GLY A 150 -4.15 1.09 18.36
N LYS A 151 -3.44 0.14 18.97
CA LYS A 151 -1.97 0.14 19.12
C LYS A 151 -1.26 -0.76 18.11
N LYS A 152 -2.01 -1.64 17.46
CA LYS A 152 -1.46 -2.67 16.59
C LYS A 152 -2.40 -2.96 15.43
N LEU A 153 -1.86 -3.18 14.24
CA LEU A 153 -2.57 -3.63 13.05
C LEU A 153 -2.05 -5.01 12.64
N LEU A 154 -2.95 -5.96 12.39
CA LEU A 154 -2.63 -7.24 11.77
C LEU A 154 -3.19 -7.25 10.34
N LEU A 155 -2.31 -7.53 9.38
CA LEU A 155 -2.65 -7.62 7.97
C LEU A 155 -2.63 -9.07 7.49
N TYR A 156 -3.67 -9.45 6.76
CA TYR A 156 -3.75 -10.71 6.02
C TYR A 156 -4.02 -10.37 4.57
N LYS A 157 -3.02 -10.56 3.70
CA LYS A 157 -3.09 -10.23 2.29
C LYS A 157 -2.60 -11.40 1.44
N GLY A 158 -3.24 -11.62 0.31
CA GLY A 158 -2.89 -12.72 -0.58
C GLY A 158 -3.88 -12.90 -1.71
N ARG A 159 -3.63 -13.90 -2.56
CA ARG A 159 -4.52 -14.22 -3.69
C ARG A 159 -5.62 -15.19 -3.29
N LEU A 160 -6.84 -14.87 -3.69
CA LEU A 160 -8.02 -15.73 -3.60
C LEU A 160 -8.80 -15.63 -4.92
N ASN A 161 -8.98 -16.77 -5.61
CA ASN A 161 -9.64 -16.84 -6.92
C ASN A 161 -9.02 -15.90 -7.96
N GLY A 162 -7.68 -15.77 -7.95
CA GLY A 162 -6.92 -14.94 -8.91
C GLY A 162 -6.82 -13.45 -8.56
N ALA A 163 -7.69 -12.93 -7.70
CA ALA A 163 -7.66 -11.55 -7.21
C ALA A 163 -6.91 -11.42 -5.88
N VAL A 164 -6.28 -10.27 -5.66
CA VAL A 164 -5.64 -9.95 -4.37
C VAL A 164 -6.71 -9.47 -3.40
N ARG A 165 -6.76 -10.08 -2.23
CA ARG A 165 -7.68 -9.75 -1.15
C ARG A 165 -6.88 -9.34 0.07
N ALA A 166 -7.45 -8.45 0.87
CA ALA A 166 -6.87 -8.06 2.13
C ALA A 166 -7.91 -8.11 3.24
N ALA A 167 -7.45 -8.44 4.44
CA ALA A 167 -8.18 -8.21 5.66
C ALA A 167 -7.25 -7.57 6.69
N ARG A 168 -7.79 -6.60 7.43
CA ARG A 168 -7.05 -5.87 8.46
C ARG A 168 -7.79 -5.94 9.78
N PHE A 169 -7.05 -6.18 10.86
CA PHE A 169 -7.55 -6.11 12.23
C PHE A 169 -6.77 -5.07 13.01
N ARG A 170 -7.45 -4.00 13.47
CA ARG A 170 -6.84 -3.07 14.43
C ARG A 170 -7.16 -3.51 15.83
N LEU A 171 -6.15 -3.53 16.68
CA LEU A 171 -6.23 -3.98 18.07
C LEU A 171 -6.07 -2.81 19.02
N ARG A 172 -7.01 -2.66 19.95
CA ARG A 172 -6.91 -1.77 21.10
C ARG A 172 -6.89 -2.63 22.36
N ASP A 173 -5.83 -2.49 23.14
CA ASP A 173 -5.61 -3.26 24.38
C ASP A 173 -5.78 -4.78 24.17
N GLY A 174 -5.19 -5.29 23.10
CA GLY A 174 -5.21 -6.72 22.73
C GLY A 174 -6.54 -7.23 22.17
N ARG A 175 -7.49 -6.34 21.88
CA ARG A 175 -8.82 -6.68 21.36
C ARG A 175 -9.13 -5.98 20.05
N VAL A 176 -9.87 -6.65 19.18
CA VAL A 176 -10.32 -6.10 17.90
C VAL A 176 -11.20 -4.87 18.12
N SER A 177 -10.77 -3.70 17.63
CA SER A 177 -11.59 -2.49 17.55
C SER A 177 -12.06 -2.18 16.13
N PHE A 178 -11.54 -2.93 15.14
CA PHE A 178 -11.69 -2.67 13.72
C PHE A 178 -11.47 -3.95 12.93
N ILE A 179 -12.32 -4.22 11.96
CA ILE A 179 -12.19 -5.28 10.97
C ILE A 179 -12.49 -4.68 9.61
N GLU A 180 -11.57 -4.87 8.68
CA GLU A 180 -11.74 -4.46 7.30
C GLU A 180 -11.55 -5.66 6.38
N LEU A 181 -12.39 -5.77 5.36
CA LEU A 181 -12.20 -6.69 4.24
C LEU A 181 -12.21 -5.92 2.92
N GLU A 182 -11.24 -6.23 2.07
CA GLU A 182 -11.04 -5.60 0.78
C GLU A 182 -11.04 -6.65 -0.32
N SER A 183 -11.92 -6.47 -1.30
CA SER A 183 -12.15 -7.43 -2.37
C SER A 183 -11.24 -7.16 -3.59
N ASP A 184 -10.78 -5.94 -3.84
CA ASP A 184 -9.81 -5.69 -4.91
C ASP A 184 -8.59 -4.96 -4.34
N ALA A 185 -7.90 -5.66 -3.44
CA ALA A 185 -6.81 -5.06 -2.68
C ALA A 185 -5.62 -4.73 -3.58
N PHE A 186 -5.01 -3.57 -3.31
CA PHE A 186 -3.84 -3.12 -4.03
C PHE A 186 -2.72 -4.17 -3.96
N VAL A 187 -2.13 -4.52 -5.11
CA VAL A 187 -1.14 -5.61 -5.18
C VAL A 187 0.21 -5.23 -4.58
N GLY A 188 0.52 -3.93 -4.50
CA GLY A 188 1.80 -3.44 -3.99
C GLY A 188 1.88 -3.34 -2.46
N PRO A 189 2.95 -2.72 -1.93
CA PRO A 189 3.17 -2.63 -0.49
C PRO A 189 2.17 -1.71 0.20
N ASP A 190 1.69 -2.13 1.37
CA ASP A 190 0.82 -1.31 2.22
C ASP A 190 1.66 -0.33 3.09
N CYS A 191 2.91 -0.70 3.37
CA CYS A 191 3.85 0.12 4.14
C CYS A 191 5.27 0.05 3.59
N LEU A 192 6.05 1.10 3.85
CA LEU A 192 7.49 1.16 3.62
C LEU A 192 8.16 1.95 4.76
N GLY A 193 8.85 1.23 5.64
CA GLY A 193 9.33 1.81 6.89
C GLY A 193 8.16 2.31 7.74
N PRO A 194 8.17 3.54 8.26
CA PRO A 194 7.09 4.11 9.06
C PRO A 194 5.93 4.67 8.22
N TYR A 195 6.01 4.67 6.88
CA TYR A 195 4.96 5.21 6.03
C TYR A 195 4.03 4.10 5.54
N CYS A 196 2.73 4.24 5.75
CA CYS A 196 1.71 3.29 5.31
C CYS A 196 0.59 4.00 4.54
N THR A 197 -0.02 3.33 3.56
CA THR A 197 -1.10 3.89 2.73
C THR A 197 -2.38 4.15 3.51
N ASP A 198 -2.61 3.36 4.57
CA ASP A 198 -3.84 3.40 5.38
C ASP A 198 -3.61 4.06 6.76
N GLY A 199 -2.38 4.50 7.00
CA GLY A 199 -1.98 5.17 8.24
C GLY A 199 -2.17 6.68 8.11
N GLU A 200 -2.91 7.28 9.03
CA GLU A 200 -2.86 8.73 9.29
C GLU A 200 -1.51 9.05 9.98
N LEU A 201 -0.40 8.86 9.27
CA LEU A 201 0.90 9.32 9.76
C LEU A 201 0.95 10.82 9.55
N SER A 202 0.74 11.61 10.61
CA SER A 202 0.92 13.05 10.47
C SER A 202 2.36 13.35 10.05
N LEU A 203 2.51 14.41 9.27
CA LEU A 203 3.82 14.91 8.89
C LEU A 203 4.74 15.11 10.11
N ASP A 204 4.21 15.60 11.23
CA ASP A 204 4.98 15.84 12.44
C ASP A 204 5.50 14.54 13.07
N SER A 205 4.72 13.46 13.03
CA SER A 205 5.16 12.13 13.45
C SER A 205 6.29 11.61 12.56
N LEU A 206 6.17 11.79 11.24
CA LEU A 206 7.23 11.43 10.30
C LEU A 206 8.52 12.25 10.52
N LEU A 207 8.39 13.56 10.72
CA LEU A 207 9.52 14.46 10.99
C LEU A 207 10.22 14.11 12.30
N ARG A 208 9.47 13.80 13.36
CA ARG A 208 10.03 13.32 14.63
C ARG A 208 10.80 12.02 14.45
N HIS A 209 10.30 11.11 13.61
CA HIS A 209 11.01 9.88 13.28
C HIS A 209 12.36 10.13 12.56
N PHE A 210 12.49 11.26 11.87
CA PHE A 210 13.75 11.75 11.30
C PHE A 210 14.60 12.60 12.26
N GLY A 211 14.24 12.66 13.55
CA GLY A 211 14.94 13.47 14.56
C GLY A 211 14.76 14.97 14.37
N LEU A 212 13.74 15.39 13.62
CA LEU A 212 13.43 16.79 13.40
C LEU A 212 12.31 17.25 14.36
N PRO A 213 12.36 18.52 14.81
CA PRO A 213 11.25 19.09 15.56
C PRO A 213 10.01 19.18 14.67
N ALA A 214 8.83 19.04 15.30
CA ALA A 214 7.55 19.37 14.66
C ALA A 214 7.61 20.78 14.06
N GLN A 215 7.07 20.96 12.85
CA GLN A 215 7.16 22.25 12.17
C GLN A 215 6.05 23.19 12.67
N LYS A 216 6.46 24.31 13.30
CA LYS A 216 5.52 25.35 13.75
C LYS A 216 4.93 26.19 12.60
N ASN A 217 5.51 26.10 11.40
CA ASN A 217 5.11 26.85 10.21
C ASN A 217 4.70 25.86 9.11
N ARG A 218 3.90 26.31 8.13
CA ARG A 218 3.47 25.45 7.00
C ARG A 218 4.70 24.78 6.38
N PRO A 219 4.71 23.44 6.28
CA PRO A 219 5.83 22.72 5.70
C PRO A 219 6.05 23.14 4.25
N SER A 220 7.31 23.04 3.81
CA SER A 220 7.58 23.03 2.38
C SER A 220 6.74 21.91 1.75
N PRO A 221 6.11 22.12 0.58
CA PRO A 221 5.30 21.10 -0.08
C PRO A 221 6.11 19.83 -0.39
N VAL A 222 7.43 19.91 -0.36
CA VAL A 222 8.35 18.79 -0.49
C VAL A 222 9.49 18.94 0.52
N GLU A 223 9.79 17.86 1.26
CA GLU A 223 10.96 17.77 2.15
C GLU A 223 11.91 16.66 1.66
N CYS A 224 13.21 16.91 1.82
CA CYS A 224 14.28 16.08 1.27
C CYS A 224 15.25 15.62 2.37
N PHE A 225 15.54 14.32 2.37
CA PHE A 225 16.39 13.65 3.34
C PHE A 225 17.47 12.81 2.64
N GLN A 226 18.59 12.66 3.32
CA GLN A 226 19.67 11.76 2.94
C GLN A 226 20.15 10.99 4.17
N SER A 227 20.47 9.71 4.00
CA SER A 227 21.08 8.91 5.06
C SER A 227 22.46 9.47 5.44
N GLN A 228 22.90 9.19 6.67
CA GLN A 228 24.22 9.63 7.15
C GLN A 228 25.37 9.12 6.28
N ASP A 229 25.26 7.91 5.71
CA ASP A 229 26.24 7.31 4.81
C ASP A 229 26.13 7.83 3.35
N GLY A 230 25.16 8.69 3.06
CA GLY A 230 24.91 9.25 1.73
C GLY A 230 24.32 8.27 0.71
N GLN A 231 24.11 7.00 1.07
CA GLN A 231 23.72 5.93 0.14
C GLN A 231 22.21 5.75 -0.04
N ALA A 232 21.38 6.48 0.69
CA ALA A 232 19.95 6.52 0.49
C ALA A 232 19.45 7.96 0.53
N SER A 233 18.53 8.28 -0.37
CA SER A 233 17.80 9.54 -0.42
C SER A 233 16.32 9.27 -0.29
N LEU A 234 15.62 10.19 0.36
CA LEU A 234 14.19 10.17 0.53
C LEU A 234 13.67 11.57 0.24
N HIS A 235 12.57 11.67 -0.51
CA HIS A 235 11.75 12.86 -0.41
C HIS A 235 10.31 12.45 -0.18
N PHE A 236 9.56 13.36 0.44
CA PHE A 236 8.12 13.22 0.50
C PHE A 236 7.46 14.55 0.16
N ALA A 237 6.28 14.47 -0.46
CA ALA A 237 5.45 15.63 -0.77
C ALA A 237 4.24 15.66 0.15
N THR A 238 3.88 16.84 0.65
CA THR A 238 2.68 17.04 1.48
C THR A 238 1.52 17.49 0.59
N ASN A 239 0.30 17.01 0.86
CA ASN A 239 -0.87 17.53 0.15
C ASN A 239 -1.05 19.03 0.47
N VAL A 240 -0.93 19.88 -0.55
CA VAL A 240 -0.98 21.35 -0.42
C VAL A 240 -2.37 21.83 0.01
N GLU A 241 -3.42 21.01 -0.19
CA GLU A 241 -4.81 21.34 0.11
C GLU A 241 -5.28 20.86 1.50
N GLU A 242 -4.70 19.78 2.06
CA GLU A 242 -5.20 19.15 3.31
C GLU A 242 -4.29 19.36 4.53
N THR A 243 -3.16 20.03 4.38
CA THR A 243 -2.26 20.52 5.46
C THR A 243 -1.76 19.52 6.52
N SER A 244 -2.07 18.23 6.46
CA SER A 244 -1.73 17.27 7.53
C SER A 244 -1.16 15.93 7.06
N GLY A 245 -1.34 15.56 5.78
CA GLY A 245 -0.91 14.27 5.23
C GLY A 245 0.30 14.36 4.29
N VAL A 246 1.10 13.29 4.30
CA VAL A 246 2.11 13.00 3.28
C VAL A 246 1.41 12.33 2.10
N ALA A 247 1.49 12.93 0.92
CA ALA A 247 0.82 12.45 -0.29
C ALA A 247 1.70 11.49 -1.10
N ASP A 248 3.01 11.76 -1.15
CA ASP A 248 3.97 10.97 -1.91
C ASP A 248 5.22 10.73 -1.08
N VAL A 249 5.78 9.53 -1.18
CA VAL A 249 7.07 9.15 -0.57
C VAL A 249 7.90 8.43 -1.62
N LEU A 250 9.11 8.91 -1.86
CA LEU A 250 10.08 8.26 -2.75
C LEU A 250 11.40 8.01 -2.02
N PRO A 251 11.66 6.78 -1.57
CA PRO A 251 13.00 6.35 -1.23
C PRO A 251 13.77 5.93 -2.50
N SER A 252 15.08 6.13 -2.49
CA SER A 252 15.97 5.77 -3.59
C SER A 252 17.40 5.58 -3.06
N ASP A 253 18.23 4.84 -3.77
CA ASP A 253 19.67 4.72 -3.50
C ASP A 253 20.53 5.69 -4.34
N PHE A 254 19.88 6.49 -5.18
CA PHE A 254 20.45 7.62 -5.90
C PHE A 254 19.92 8.96 -5.34
N PRO A 255 20.55 10.11 -5.64
CA PRO A 255 20.02 11.42 -5.26
C PRO A 255 18.69 11.72 -5.95
N ASN A 256 17.61 11.82 -5.18
CA ASN A 256 16.27 12.12 -5.72
C ASN A 256 15.76 13.55 -5.48
N CYS A 257 16.57 14.37 -4.81
CA CYS A 257 16.37 15.80 -4.67
C CYS A 257 17.49 16.57 -5.37
N LEU A 258 17.11 17.38 -6.35
CA LEU A 258 17.99 18.25 -7.11
C LEU A 258 17.71 19.70 -6.72
N HIS A 259 18.78 20.50 -6.57
CA HIS A 259 18.69 21.94 -6.22
C HIS A 259 17.87 22.29 -4.96
N MET A 260 17.61 21.30 -4.12
CA MET A 260 16.88 21.44 -2.86
C MET A 260 17.80 21.13 -1.69
N ARG A 261 17.52 21.78 -0.56
CA ARG A 261 18.26 21.51 0.67
C ARG A 261 17.91 20.09 1.15
N LYS A 262 18.95 19.28 1.32
CA LYS A 262 18.84 17.93 1.91
C LYS A 262 19.11 18.03 3.40
N ARG A 263 18.28 17.36 4.21
CA ARG A 263 18.51 17.17 5.64
C ARG A 263 19.10 15.78 5.86
N ILE A 264 19.97 15.64 6.85
CA ILE A 264 20.48 14.31 7.19
C ILE A 264 19.46 13.62 8.09
N ALA A 265 18.98 12.46 7.65
CA ALA A 265 18.10 11.62 8.44
C ALA A 265 18.89 11.00 9.59
N THR A 266 18.34 11.05 10.81
CA THR A 266 18.97 10.43 11.99
C THR A 266 18.78 8.92 12.04
N ASN A 267 17.81 8.39 11.30
CA ASN A 267 17.51 6.98 11.18
C ASN A 267 18.12 6.35 9.90
N ALA A 268 18.20 5.02 9.89
CA ALA A 268 18.74 4.27 8.75
C ALA A 268 17.67 4.11 7.67
N LEU A 269 17.57 5.07 6.73
CA LEU A 269 16.68 4.96 5.55
C LEU A 269 16.85 3.63 4.79
N ARG A 270 18.07 3.09 4.76
CA ARG A 270 18.37 1.79 4.13
C ARG A 270 17.75 0.59 4.82
N ALA A 271 17.42 0.73 6.11
CA ALA A 271 16.76 -0.31 6.88
C ALA A 271 15.24 -0.32 6.67
N TRP A 272 14.69 0.67 5.96
CA TRP A 272 13.26 0.68 5.65
C TRP A 272 12.93 -0.46 4.70
N LYS A 273 11.95 -1.24 5.12
CA LYS A 273 11.43 -2.38 4.39
C LYS A 273 9.90 -2.35 4.45
N THR A 274 9.29 -3.02 3.50
CA THR A 274 7.88 -3.38 3.52
C THR A 274 7.66 -4.52 4.52
N PRO A 275 6.42 -4.82 4.94
CA PRO A 275 6.12 -5.97 5.78
C PRO A 275 6.61 -7.31 5.19
N GLU A 276 6.64 -7.40 3.86
CA GLU A 276 7.16 -8.56 3.12
C GLU A 276 8.70 -8.62 3.06
N GLY A 277 9.40 -7.60 3.60
CA GLY A 277 10.87 -7.55 3.67
C GLY A 277 11.54 -6.94 2.43
N VAL A 278 10.76 -6.37 1.51
CA VAL A 278 11.28 -5.68 0.31
C VAL A 278 11.71 -4.27 0.68
N GLY A 279 12.79 -3.76 0.09
CA GLY A 279 13.10 -2.32 0.16
C GLY A 279 14.27 -1.97 -0.74
N LEU A 280 14.96 -0.87 -0.47
CA LEU A 280 16.06 -0.45 -1.35
C LEU A 280 17.10 -1.56 -1.55
N ARG A 281 17.48 -1.80 -2.82
CA ARG A 281 18.39 -2.86 -3.28
C ARG A 281 17.88 -4.29 -3.10
N SER A 282 16.58 -4.48 -2.91
CA SER A 282 15.98 -5.81 -3.12
C SER A 282 16.14 -6.21 -4.58
N SER A 283 16.19 -7.51 -4.87
CA SER A 283 16.26 -7.97 -6.26
C SER A 283 14.88 -7.95 -6.91
N GLU A 284 14.83 -7.91 -8.25
CA GLU A 284 13.58 -8.12 -8.99
C GLU A 284 12.89 -9.43 -8.56
N GLU A 285 13.66 -10.48 -8.31
CA GLU A 285 13.16 -11.76 -7.82
C GLU A 285 12.47 -11.62 -6.45
N ASP A 286 13.06 -10.88 -5.52
CA ASP A 286 12.45 -10.62 -4.20
C ASP A 286 11.12 -9.86 -4.33
N VAL A 287 11.07 -8.85 -5.22
CA VAL A 287 9.88 -8.02 -5.45
C VAL A 287 8.77 -8.84 -6.11
N VAL A 288 9.08 -9.60 -7.16
CA VAL A 288 8.12 -10.46 -7.87
C VAL A 288 7.64 -11.59 -6.96
N LYS A 289 8.49 -12.11 -6.08
CA LYS A 289 8.08 -13.10 -5.09
C LYS A 289 7.10 -12.52 -4.08
N ALA A 290 7.31 -11.28 -3.63
CA ALA A 290 6.44 -10.63 -2.65
C ALA A 290 5.08 -10.21 -3.26
N TYR A 291 5.09 -9.59 -4.44
CA TYR A 291 3.90 -8.92 -5.01
C TYR A 291 3.38 -9.55 -6.30
N GLY A 292 4.11 -10.51 -6.87
CA GLY A 292 3.81 -11.10 -8.18
C GLY A 292 4.31 -10.25 -9.34
N THR A 293 3.92 -10.64 -10.55
CA THR A 293 4.32 -9.95 -11.78
C THR A 293 3.75 -8.52 -11.83
N PRO A 294 4.56 -7.50 -12.15
CA PRO A 294 4.08 -6.13 -12.26
C PRO A 294 3.06 -6.00 -13.40
N SER A 295 2.09 -5.10 -13.23
CA SER A 295 1.07 -4.81 -14.25
C SER A 295 1.64 -4.08 -15.48
N ALA A 296 2.79 -3.44 -15.31
CA ALA A 296 3.57 -2.84 -16.39
C ALA A 296 5.05 -2.80 -15.98
N GLU A 297 5.92 -3.14 -16.90
CA GLU A 297 7.36 -3.00 -16.75
C GLU A 297 7.85 -1.88 -17.66
N LYS A 298 8.73 -1.01 -17.15
CA LYS A 298 9.43 -0.04 -17.98
C LYS A 298 10.92 -0.20 -17.74
N LYS A 299 11.64 -0.64 -18.77
CA LYS A 299 13.09 -0.75 -18.74
C LYS A 299 13.69 0.63 -18.89
N LEU A 300 14.38 1.09 -17.85
CA LEU A 300 15.18 2.30 -17.93
C LEU A 300 16.41 1.99 -18.78
N ASP A 301 16.62 2.74 -19.86
CA ASP A 301 17.90 2.69 -20.57
C ASP A 301 18.98 3.24 -19.64
N ALA A 302 20.03 2.46 -19.40
CA ALA A 302 21.16 2.80 -18.55
C ALA A 302 21.81 4.15 -18.91
N GLN A 303 21.65 4.63 -20.14
CA GLN A 303 22.18 5.94 -20.57
C GLN A 303 21.32 7.14 -20.14
N LYS A 304 20.04 6.94 -19.78
CA LYS A 304 19.07 8.02 -19.53
C LYS A 304 18.11 7.77 -18.34
N PRO A 305 18.52 7.15 -17.21
CA PRO A 305 17.59 6.81 -16.13
C PRO A 305 16.94 8.06 -15.52
N ILE A 306 17.69 9.15 -15.35
CA ILE A 306 17.20 10.44 -14.82
C ILE A 306 16.10 11.02 -15.71
N LEU A 307 16.16 10.81 -17.04
CA LEU A 307 15.21 11.40 -17.97
C LEU A 307 13.80 10.82 -17.88
N GLU A 308 13.70 9.55 -17.47
CA GLU A 308 12.42 8.86 -17.38
C GLU A 308 11.74 9.06 -16.03
N ILE A 309 12.50 9.42 -14.99
CA ILE A 309 11.99 9.68 -13.64
C ILE A 309 11.95 11.17 -13.28
N LYS A 310 12.22 12.09 -14.21
CA LYS A 310 12.26 13.56 -13.95
C LYS A 310 11.04 14.09 -13.20
N GLY A 311 9.85 13.59 -13.54
CA GLY A 311 8.60 13.99 -12.90
C GLY A 311 8.46 13.54 -11.45
N LEU A 312 9.34 12.63 -11.02
CA LEU A 312 9.44 12.10 -9.66
C LEU A 312 10.60 12.74 -8.88
N LEU A 313 11.50 13.51 -9.51
CA LEU A 313 12.63 14.13 -8.82
C LEU A 313 12.24 15.49 -8.27
N ALA A 314 12.34 15.64 -6.95
CA ALA A 314 12.07 16.90 -6.29
C ALA A 314 13.09 17.97 -6.73
N GLY A 315 12.59 19.13 -7.18
CA GLY A 315 13.41 20.27 -7.56
C GLY A 315 14.13 20.16 -8.91
N TYR A 316 13.78 19.17 -9.74
CA TYR A 316 14.28 19.05 -11.11
C TYR A 316 14.00 20.31 -11.95
N ARG A 317 15.00 20.77 -12.70
CA ARG A 317 14.93 21.93 -13.60
C ARG A 317 15.29 21.56 -15.04
N ALA A 318 14.77 22.33 -15.99
CA ALA A 318 15.23 22.24 -17.38
C ALA A 318 16.74 22.56 -17.42
N GLY A 319 17.54 21.61 -17.93
CA GLY A 319 19.01 21.69 -17.90
C GLY A 319 19.69 20.70 -16.95
N ASP A 320 18.94 20.02 -16.07
CA ASP A 320 19.45 18.95 -15.20
C ASP A 320 19.66 17.62 -15.92
N GLU A 321 19.49 17.61 -17.23
CA GLU A 321 19.84 16.44 -18.04
C GLU A 321 21.35 16.22 -17.90
N PRO A 322 21.81 14.97 -17.68
CA PRO A 322 23.21 14.69 -17.85
C PRO A 322 23.59 15.18 -19.24
N THR A 323 24.59 16.05 -19.35
CA THR A 323 25.09 16.52 -20.64
C THR A 323 25.58 15.29 -21.39
N THR A 324 24.70 14.70 -22.20
CA THR A 324 25.09 13.80 -23.26
C THR A 324 25.93 14.66 -24.16
N ASP A 325 27.24 14.40 -24.13
CA ASP A 325 28.18 15.04 -25.00
C ASP A 325 27.64 14.92 -26.45
N ARG A 326 27.29 16.08 -27.01
CA ARG A 326 26.91 16.37 -28.40
C ARG A 326 25.57 15.83 -28.93
N GLY A 327 24.65 16.77 -29.11
CA GLY A 327 24.22 17.13 -30.46
C GLY A 327 22.78 16.81 -30.85
N GLN A 328 22.08 17.88 -31.25
CA GLN A 328 20.89 17.96 -32.10
C GLN A 328 19.52 17.95 -31.41
N ASP A 329 18.97 19.17 -31.39
CA ASP A 329 17.57 19.54 -31.34
C ASP A 329 16.67 18.60 -32.16
N HIS A 330 15.50 18.24 -31.61
CA HIS A 330 14.22 18.70 -32.14
C HIS A 330 13.08 18.29 -31.19
N TYR A 331 12.22 19.29 -30.91
CA TYR A 331 11.02 19.27 -30.08
C TYR A 331 10.06 18.12 -30.37
N LEU A 332 9.57 17.44 -29.32
CA LEU A 332 8.18 16.96 -29.24
C LEU A 332 7.66 17.03 -27.79
N ARG A 333 6.50 17.70 -27.62
CA ARG A 333 5.72 17.79 -26.37
C ARG A 333 5.00 16.45 -26.08
N PRO A 334 4.91 16.02 -24.81
CA PRO A 334 3.71 15.33 -24.31
C PRO A 334 3.29 15.86 -22.91
N SER A 335 2.06 16.35 -22.71
CA SER A 335 0.79 15.65 -22.43
C SER A 335 0.75 14.89 -21.09
N ARG A 336 -0.14 15.38 -20.22
CA ARG A 336 -0.44 14.96 -18.84
C ARG A 336 -0.86 13.49 -18.74
N THR A 337 -0.38 12.79 -17.72
CA THR A 337 -1.16 11.94 -16.77
C THR A 337 -0.23 11.23 -15.80
N SER A 338 -0.51 11.35 -14.50
CA SER A 338 0.21 10.82 -13.34
C SER A 338 -0.37 9.47 -12.90
N ARG A 339 0.49 8.51 -12.50
CA ARG A 339 0.20 7.35 -11.63
C ARG A 339 1.52 6.78 -11.06
N CYS A 340 1.51 6.44 -9.77
CA CYS A 340 2.66 6.03 -8.94
C CYS A 340 3.37 4.76 -9.45
N ARG A 341 4.71 4.70 -9.32
CA ARG A 341 5.57 3.54 -9.65
C ARG A 341 6.73 3.43 -8.67
N PHE A 342 7.03 2.21 -8.23
CA PHE A 342 8.29 1.83 -7.58
C PHE A 342 9.32 1.38 -8.64
N TRP A 343 10.61 1.64 -8.41
CA TRP A 343 11.71 1.40 -9.35
C TRP A 343 12.88 0.71 -8.63
N ASP A 344 13.55 -0.24 -9.28
CA ASP A 344 14.87 -0.78 -8.89
C ASP A 344 15.86 -0.61 -10.06
N THR A 345 17.14 -0.42 -9.72
CA THR A 345 18.27 -0.08 -10.60
C THR A 345 18.97 -1.27 -11.23
#